data_AF-A0A946AJ93-F1
#
_entry.id   AF-A0A946AJ93-F1
#
_cell.length_a   1.000
_cell.length_b   1.000
_cell.length_c   1.000
_cell.angle_alpha   90.00
_cell.angle_beta   90.00
_cell.angle_gamma   90.00
#
_symmetry.space_group_name_H-M   'P 1'
#
loop_
_entity.id
_entity.type
_entity.pdbx_description
1 polymer ?
#
loop_
_entity_poly.entity_id
_entity_poly.type
_entity_poly.pdbx_seq_one_letter_code
_entity_poly.pdbx_strand_id
1 'polypeptide(L)'
;MTSTNSFLRKTLRISGFAAIASLCIASSFAQDEAEEEGPTPAWTDLTDSERRDVMAFAEDYKMFMASAKTELSFVVEAIKVARAAGFRELTEDSNIRPGARFYDINRDRTLSLIVIGSESHMEGFRVVGAHVDSPRLELKGRPLYEMEGFALFQTYRHGGIKNYQWVNLPLALVGHVDKKDGTRVSISVGLDPDDPIFVIPDLSPHVDQDYRERMNRDVIMGEELDPLIASIPDENNSVSNAVLTYLADEYDIEEEDLVSAELVLVPAMAPRDVGFDRSMMAIYGQDDKLSSYTALRAILEQKSPEHTSIAFLVDNEEVGNVNNTGARSTYLVDLMSQLIYRQRGDDYSDYDLRIALRNTKVVSSDVNPGVHPSYPGVWEAGNAPRLGYGVNLKLYGGGFNANSEYIAWNRAYLDDA
;
A
#
# COMPACT_ATOMS: atom_id res chain seq x y z
N MET A 1 -35.33 -19.61 -47.70
CA MET A 1 -35.29 -19.62 -49.17
C MET A 1 -34.67 -18.30 -49.63
N THR A 2 -33.36 -18.33 -49.92
CA THR A 2 -32.78 -18.05 -51.26
C THR A 2 -32.90 -16.58 -51.66
N SER A 3 -31.81 -15.79 -51.57
CA SER A 3 -30.72 -15.68 -52.55
C SER A 3 -30.93 -14.49 -53.49
N THR A 4 -30.08 -13.47 -53.33
CA THR A 4 -29.25 -12.80 -54.35
C THR A 4 -29.69 -12.76 -55.81
N ASN A 5 -29.64 -11.56 -56.41
CA ASN A 5 -28.93 -11.18 -57.65
C ASN A 5 -29.32 -9.74 -58.05
N SER A 6 -28.65 -8.97 -58.92
CA SER A 6 -27.27 -8.77 -59.36
C SER A 6 -27.35 -7.74 -60.51
N PHE A 7 -26.30 -6.93 -60.70
CA PHE A 7 -25.78 -6.46 -62.00
C PHE A 7 -26.34 -5.25 -62.79
N LEU A 8 -25.34 -4.46 -63.24
CA LEU A 8 -25.12 -3.85 -64.58
C LEU A 8 -25.73 -2.46 -64.90
N ARG A 9 -24.87 -1.42 -65.03
CA ARG A 9 -24.37 -0.90 -66.33
C ARG A 9 -23.44 0.32 -66.22
N LYS A 10 -22.35 0.26 -67.01
CA LYS A 10 -21.44 1.36 -67.38
C LYS A 10 -22.14 2.35 -68.32
N THR A 11 -21.82 3.65 -68.19
CA THR A 11 -21.54 4.50 -69.36
C THR A 11 -20.67 5.70 -69.01
N LEU A 12 -19.59 5.82 -69.79
CA LEU A 12 -18.59 6.88 -69.87
C LEU A 12 -19.20 8.17 -70.46
N ARG A 13 -18.87 9.35 -69.91
CA ARG A 13 -18.71 10.58 -70.69
C ARG A 13 -17.56 11.42 -70.13
N ILE A 14 -16.58 11.64 -71.00
CA ILE A 14 -15.40 12.49 -70.85
C ILE A 14 -15.68 13.81 -71.56
N SER A 15 -15.38 14.92 -70.90
CA SER A 15 -15.02 16.25 -71.44
C SER A 15 -14.98 17.21 -70.25
N GLY A 16 -13.94 17.95 -69.88
CA GLY A 16 -12.73 18.37 -70.57
C GLY A 16 -12.50 19.85 -70.22
N PHE A 17 -11.44 20.13 -69.44
CA PHE A 17 -10.72 21.40 -69.23
C PHE A 17 -11.41 22.64 -68.63
N ALA A 18 -10.91 23.06 -67.46
CA ALA A 18 -10.31 24.39 -67.28
C ALA A 18 -9.39 24.39 -66.05
N ALA A 19 -8.10 24.64 -66.27
CA ALA A 19 -7.10 24.85 -65.22
C ALA A 19 -7.15 26.30 -64.75
N ILE A 20 -7.25 26.53 -63.44
CA ILE A 20 -6.87 27.78 -62.80
C ILE A 20 -5.96 27.39 -61.63
N ALA A 21 -4.68 27.68 -61.81
CA ALA A 21 -3.67 27.57 -60.78
C ALA A 21 -3.83 28.76 -59.82
N SER A 22 -4.17 28.47 -58.56
CA SER A 22 -4.04 29.43 -57.47
C SER A 22 -2.81 29.06 -56.65
N LEU A 23 -1.80 29.92 -56.72
CA LEU A 23 -0.66 29.95 -55.81
C LEU A 23 -1.19 30.09 -54.38
N CYS A 24 -1.10 29.03 -53.58
CA CYS A 24 -1.02 29.16 -52.14
C CYS A 24 0.47 29.18 -51.79
N ILE A 25 0.95 30.38 -51.49
CA ILE A 25 2.26 30.62 -50.89
C ILE A 25 2.28 29.85 -49.58
N ALA A 26 3.07 28.78 -49.52
CA ALA A 26 3.43 28.14 -48.26
C ALA A 26 4.30 29.15 -47.50
N SER A 27 3.68 29.90 -46.59
CA SER A 27 4.39 30.56 -45.51
C SER A 27 5.00 29.45 -44.66
N SER A 28 6.30 29.24 -44.83
CA SER A 28 7.14 28.55 -43.88
C SER A 28 7.08 29.33 -42.57
N PHE A 29 6.14 28.98 -41.70
CA PHE A 29 6.36 29.17 -40.29
C PHE A 29 7.51 28.25 -39.95
N ALA A 30 8.70 28.82 -39.79
CA ALA A 30 9.72 28.21 -38.96
C ALA A 30 9.04 28.00 -37.60
N GLN A 31 8.58 26.77 -37.36
CA GLN A 31 8.51 26.28 -36.01
C GLN A 31 9.97 26.30 -35.56
N ASP A 32 10.33 27.29 -34.76
CA ASP A 32 11.25 26.99 -33.68
C ASP A 32 10.58 25.84 -32.92
N GLU A 33 10.90 24.61 -33.31
CA GLU A 33 10.78 23.45 -32.44
C GLU A 33 11.80 23.71 -31.32
N ALA A 34 11.43 24.59 -30.38
CA ALA A 34 11.75 24.28 -29.01
C ALA A 34 11.10 22.92 -28.78
N GLU A 35 11.90 21.85 -28.91
CA GLU A 35 11.51 20.54 -28.39
C GLU A 35 10.98 20.84 -26.99
N GLU A 36 9.67 20.70 -26.80
CA GLU A 36 9.13 20.58 -25.44
C GLU A 36 9.81 19.33 -24.90
N GLU A 37 10.91 19.52 -24.18
CA GLU A 37 11.58 18.46 -23.46
C GLU A 37 10.55 17.90 -22.48
N GLY A 38 9.89 16.83 -22.92
CA GLY A 38 9.01 16.05 -22.06
C GLY A 38 9.79 15.59 -20.83
N PRO A 39 9.09 15.07 -19.81
CA PRO A 39 9.74 14.67 -18.56
C PRO A 39 10.91 13.72 -18.84
N THR A 40 12.06 13.98 -18.22
CA THR A 40 13.27 13.15 -18.30
C THR A 40 13.25 12.06 -17.22
N PRO A 41 13.87 10.89 -17.46
CA PRO A 41 14.03 9.90 -16.41
C PRO A 41 14.88 10.48 -15.27
N ALA A 42 14.43 10.37 -14.03
CA ALA A 42 15.15 10.89 -12.86
C ALA A 42 16.60 10.39 -12.82
N TRP A 43 16.84 9.14 -13.25
CA TRP A 43 18.18 8.58 -13.32
C TRP A 43 19.16 9.36 -14.20
N THR A 44 18.75 10.10 -15.23
CA THR A 44 19.71 10.80 -16.11
C THR A 44 20.38 11.97 -15.43
N ASP A 45 19.67 12.59 -14.47
CA ASP A 45 20.06 13.88 -13.90
C ASP A 45 20.85 13.69 -12.59
N LEU A 46 20.88 12.47 -12.06
CA LEU A 46 21.61 12.12 -10.83
C LEU A 46 23.13 11.97 -11.07
N THR A 47 23.90 12.63 -10.21
CA THR A 47 25.33 12.39 -10.02
C THR A 47 25.60 10.98 -9.46
N ASP A 48 26.84 10.51 -9.57
CA ASP A 48 27.23 9.22 -8.99
C ASP A 48 27.03 9.15 -7.47
N SER A 49 27.07 10.28 -6.77
CA SER A 49 26.81 10.31 -5.33
C SER A 49 25.34 10.12 -5.05
N GLU A 50 24.47 10.87 -5.71
CA GLU A 50 23.03 10.76 -5.51
C GLU A 50 22.51 9.38 -5.93
N ARG A 51 23.08 8.78 -6.98
CA ARG A 51 22.79 7.37 -7.33
C ARG A 51 23.10 6.41 -6.19
N ARG A 52 24.23 6.59 -5.50
CA ARG A 52 24.57 5.75 -4.33
C ARG A 52 23.58 5.98 -3.20
N ASP A 53 23.15 7.21 -2.97
CA ASP A 53 22.18 7.55 -1.93
C ASP A 53 20.81 6.94 -2.23
N VAL A 54 20.35 6.98 -3.48
CA VAL A 54 19.12 6.31 -3.94
C VAL A 54 19.21 4.80 -3.71
N MET A 55 20.32 4.17 -4.09
CA MET A 55 20.51 2.73 -3.88
C MET A 55 20.58 2.37 -2.40
N ALA A 56 21.23 3.18 -1.56
CA ALA A 56 21.27 2.98 -0.11
C ALA A 56 19.88 3.10 0.52
N PHE A 57 19.09 4.10 0.11
CA PHE A 57 17.71 4.25 0.56
C PHE A 57 16.85 3.04 0.18
N ALA A 58 17.03 2.49 -1.02
CA ALA A 58 16.35 1.28 -1.49
C ALA A 58 16.74 0.03 -0.67
N GLU A 59 18.02 -0.11 -0.31
CA GLU A 59 18.47 -1.19 0.59
C GLU A 59 17.85 -1.06 1.99
N ASP A 60 17.83 0.14 2.57
CA ASP A 60 17.19 0.37 3.87
C ASP A 60 15.70 0.01 3.84
N TYR A 61 14.99 0.37 2.76
CA TYR A 61 13.58 0.03 2.57
C TYR A 61 13.37 -1.48 2.47
N LYS A 62 14.19 -2.20 1.70
CA LYS A 62 14.14 -3.67 1.63
C LYS A 62 14.39 -4.31 3.00
N MET A 63 15.37 -3.82 3.76
CA MET A 63 15.64 -4.34 5.11
C MET A 63 14.47 -4.10 6.06
N PHE A 64 13.86 -2.92 6.02
CA PHE A 64 12.65 -2.61 6.80
C PHE A 64 11.49 -3.56 6.43
N MET A 65 11.24 -3.73 5.14
CA MET A 65 10.17 -4.59 4.60
C MET A 65 10.43 -6.10 4.73
N ALA A 66 11.65 -6.51 5.10
CA ALA A 66 11.91 -7.90 5.46
C ALA A 66 11.14 -8.29 6.73
N SER A 67 10.97 -7.34 7.66
CA SER A 67 10.25 -7.54 8.94
C SER A 67 8.83 -6.96 8.93
N ALA A 68 8.61 -5.85 8.24
CA ALA A 68 7.33 -5.12 8.20
C ALA A 68 6.30 -5.70 7.20
N LYS A 69 5.99 -7.00 7.28
CA LYS A 69 5.04 -7.68 6.38
C LYS A 69 3.56 -7.31 6.64
N THR A 70 3.20 -7.01 7.89
CA THR A 70 1.84 -6.65 8.30
C THR A 70 1.82 -5.22 8.86
N GLU A 71 0.64 -4.63 9.01
CA GLU A 71 0.40 -3.40 9.77
C GLU A 71 0.97 -3.48 11.19
N LEU A 72 0.80 -4.62 11.88
CA LEU A 72 1.32 -4.82 13.23
C LEU A 72 2.86 -4.77 13.23
N SER A 73 3.49 -5.54 12.34
CA SER A 73 4.96 -5.56 12.29
C SER A 73 5.55 -4.27 11.73
N PHE A 74 4.84 -3.57 10.84
CA PHE A 74 5.21 -2.23 10.38
C PHE A 74 5.25 -1.25 11.55
N VAL A 75 4.20 -1.19 12.38
CA VAL A 75 4.15 -0.30 13.54
C VAL A 75 5.29 -0.61 14.52
N VAL A 76 5.53 -1.90 14.80
CA VAL A 76 6.65 -2.33 15.66
C VAL A 76 8.01 -1.84 15.13
N GLU A 77 8.30 -2.06 13.84
CA GLU A 77 9.56 -1.62 13.23
C GLU A 77 9.66 -0.08 13.17
N ALA A 78 8.57 0.61 12.83
CA ALA A 78 8.53 2.07 12.78
C ALA A 78 8.81 2.70 14.14
N ILE A 79 8.27 2.14 15.23
CA ILE A 79 8.55 2.62 16.60
C ILE A 79 10.02 2.40 16.98
N LYS A 80 10.62 1.26 16.60
CA LYS A 80 12.06 1.00 16.85
C LYS A 80 12.91 2.10 16.20
N VAL A 81 12.68 2.39 14.93
CA VAL A 81 13.42 3.43 14.19
C VAL A 81 13.11 4.82 14.75
N ALA A 82 11.86 5.13 15.08
CA ALA A 82 11.48 6.43 15.65
C ALA A 82 12.12 6.68 17.02
N ARG A 83 12.14 5.69 17.91
CA ARG A 83 12.82 5.79 19.22
C ARG A 83 14.33 6.03 19.06
N ALA A 84 14.96 5.35 18.10
CA ALA A 84 16.37 5.58 17.77
C ALA A 84 16.63 7.02 17.29
N ALA A 85 15.65 7.63 16.61
CA ALA A 85 15.67 9.03 16.18
C ALA A 85 15.18 10.04 17.25
N GLY A 86 15.02 9.61 18.51
CA GLY A 86 14.69 10.48 19.64
C GLY A 86 13.20 10.79 19.80
N PHE A 87 12.31 10.05 19.14
CA PHE A 87 10.88 10.09 19.44
C PHE A 87 10.58 9.34 20.74
N ARG A 88 9.55 9.80 21.45
CA ARG A 88 9.02 9.16 22.66
C ARG A 88 7.51 9.08 22.58
N GLU A 89 6.91 8.22 23.40
CA GLU A 89 5.45 8.12 23.45
C GLU A 89 4.81 9.45 23.87
N LEU A 90 3.69 9.78 23.23
CA LEU A 90 2.82 10.85 23.69
C LEU A 90 2.08 10.39 24.95
N THR A 91 2.20 11.13 26.04
CA THR A 91 1.61 10.77 27.34
C THR A 91 0.99 12.00 27.99
N GLU A 92 0.34 11.82 29.14
CA GLU A 92 -0.14 12.94 29.96
C GLU A 92 0.99 13.87 30.43
N ASP A 93 2.21 13.38 30.61
CA ASP A 93 3.36 14.18 31.05
C ASP A 93 4.19 14.78 29.90
N SER A 94 3.75 14.59 28.65
CA SER A 94 4.47 15.09 27.47
C SER A 94 4.46 16.61 27.39
N ASN A 95 5.64 17.22 27.55
CA ASN A 95 5.83 18.66 27.34
C ASN A 95 5.77 19.03 25.84
N ILE A 96 4.69 19.70 25.44
CA ILE A 96 4.44 20.16 24.06
C ILE A 96 5.16 21.50 23.84
N ARG A 97 6.40 21.41 23.33
CA ARG A 97 7.24 22.56 22.98
C ARG A 97 7.82 22.40 21.57
N PRO A 98 8.15 23.50 20.87
CA PRO A 98 8.73 23.42 19.53
C PRO A 98 9.95 22.48 19.46
N GLY A 99 9.98 21.63 18.44
CA GLY A 99 10.99 20.59 18.22
C GLY A 99 10.82 19.33 19.07
N ALA A 100 9.84 19.26 19.97
CA ALA A 100 9.53 18.01 20.68
C ALA A 100 8.98 16.95 19.68
N ARG A 101 9.38 15.69 19.90
CA ARG A 101 9.09 14.58 18.99
C ARG A 101 8.32 13.50 19.73
N PHE A 102 7.17 13.11 19.18
CA PHE A 102 6.30 12.12 19.80
C PHE A 102 5.81 11.09 18.81
N TYR A 103 5.53 9.89 19.28
CA TYR A 103 4.67 8.94 18.58
C TYR A 103 3.44 8.65 19.42
N ASP A 104 2.32 8.39 18.77
CA ASP A 104 1.07 7.94 19.39
C ASP A 104 0.52 6.76 18.57
N ILE A 105 -0.06 5.77 19.25
CA ILE A 105 -0.49 4.51 18.63
C ILE A 105 -1.97 4.31 18.91
N ASN A 106 -2.77 4.15 17.85
CA ASN A 106 -4.14 3.67 18.01
C ASN A 106 -4.11 2.13 18.04
N ARG A 107 -4.21 1.59 19.25
CA ARG A 107 -4.05 0.15 19.54
C ARG A 107 -2.64 -0.32 19.20
N ASP A 108 -2.47 -1.05 18.10
CA ASP A 108 -1.24 -1.71 17.68
C ASP A 108 -0.96 -1.60 16.17
N ARG A 109 -1.77 -0.84 15.42
CA ARG A 109 -1.75 -0.86 13.95
C ARG A 109 -1.89 0.48 13.23
N THR A 110 -2.30 1.54 13.91
CA THR A 110 -2.21 2.92 13.40
C THR A 110 -1.14 3.66 14.18
N LEU A 111 -0.26 4.38 13.48
CA LEU A 111 0.84 5.13 14.08
C LEU A 111 0.80 6.60 13.63
N SER A 112 0.83 7.50 14.60
CA SER A 112 1.06 8.93 14.36
C SER A 112 2.45 9.31 14.85
N LEU A 113 3.28 9.87 13.98
CA LEU A 113 4.59 10.46 14.34
C LEU A 113 4.50 11.97 14.25
N ILE A 114 4.90 12.67 15.30
CA ILE A 114 4.59 14.08 15.52
C ILE A 114 5.89 14.82 15.82
N VAL A 115 6.12 15.93 15.11
CA VAL A 115 7.17 16.90 15.45
C VAL A 115 6.51 18.25 15.68
N ILE A 116 6.57 18.73 16.93
CA ILE A 116 5.89 19.96 17.35
C ILE A 116 6.54 21.18 16.69
N GLY A 117 5.71 22.02 16.07
CA GLY A 117 6.15 23.23 15.39
C GLY A 117 6.28 24.44 16.33
N SER A 118 6.75 25.56 15.80
CA SER A 118 6.83 26.84 16.52
C SER A 118 5.52 27.62 16.55
N GLU A 119 4.70 27.47 15.51
CA GLU A 119 3.41 28.16 15.41
C GLU A 119 2.34 27.56 16.32
N SER A 120 1.27 28.35 16.54
CA SER A 120 0.07 27.86 17.23
C SER A 120 -0.52 26.67 16.49
N HIS A 121 -1.03 25.66 17.21
CA HIS A 121 -1.75 24.54 16.58
C HIS A 121 -3.02 25.01 15.85
N MET A 122 -3.54 26.19 16.18
CA MET A 122 -4.66 26.82 15.46
C MET A 122 -4.28 27.29 14.04
N GLU A 123 -2.99 27.51 13.75
CA GLU A 123 -2.48 27.76 12.38
C GLU A 123 -2.44 26.48 11.54
N GLY A 124 -2.93 25.37 12.10
CA GLY A 124 -3.08 24.10 11.44
C GLY A 124 -1.82 23.25 11.44
N PHE A 125 -2.02 21.99 11.07
CA PHE A 125 -0.98 20.98 11.01
C PHE A 125 -0.50 20.75 9.56
N ARG A 126 0.63 20.08 9.41
CA ARG A 126 1.11 19.54 8.13
C ARG A 126 1.11 18.03 8.22
N VAL A 127 0.19 17.38 7.54
CA VAL A 127 -0.04 15.94 7.67
C VAL A 127 0.34 15.24 6.37
N VAL A 128 1.14 14.19 6.47
CA VAL A 128 1.28 13.19 5.40
C VAL A 128 0.53 11.94 5.87
N GLY A 129 -0.52 11.58 5.14
CA GLY A 129 -1.30 10.36 5.38
C GLY A 129 -0.91 9.27 4.39
N ALA A 130 -0.74 8.04 4.88
CA ALA A 130 -0.49 6.84 4.09
C ALA A 130 -1.03 5.61 4.86
N HIS A 131 -1.17 4.46 4.22
CA HIS A 131 -1.62 3.24 4.91
C HIS A 131 -0.56 2.14 5.00
N VAL A 132 -0.68 1.28 6.01
CA VAL A 132 0.29 0.24 6.37
C VAL A 132 -0.29 -1.17 6.27
N ASP A 133 -1.60 -1.30 6.06
CA ASP A 133 -2.20 -2.57 5.68
C ASP A 133 -1.93 -2.89 4.22
N SER A 134 -1.96 -4.18 3.88
CA SER A 134 -1.81 -4.66 2.52
C SER A 134 -2.75 -5.84 2.30
N PRO A 135 -3.14 -6.14 1.06
CA PRO A 135 -3.99 -7.28 0.77
C PRO A 135 -3.34 -8.59 1.21
N ARG A 136 -4.13 -9.46 1.85
CA ARG A 136 -3.66 -10.70 2.50
C ARG A 136 -4.80 -11.71 2.67
N LEU A 137 -4.45 -12.89 3.17
CA LEU A 137 -5.42 -13.87 3.63
C LEU A 137 -5.43 -13.90 5.15
N GLU A 138 -6.60 -13.81 5.75
CA GLU A 138 -6.81 -13.89 7.19
C GLU A 138 -7.47 -15.21 7.54
N LEU A 139 -7.16 -15.76 8.70
CA LEU A 139 -7.84 -16.98 9.15
C LEU A 139 -9.29 -16.68 9.56
N LYS A 140 -10.22 -17.57 9.21
CA LYS A 140 -11.58 -17.53 9.77
C LYS A 140 -11.51 -17.89 11.26
N GLY A 141 -12.52 -17.48 12.05
CA GLY A 141 -12.51 -17.71 13.50
C GLY A 141 -12.57 -19.17 13.95
N ARG A 142 -12.82 -20.13 13.05
CA ARG A 142 -12.66 -21.58 13.29
C ARG A 142 -11.94 -22.17 12.08
N PRO A 143 -10.64 -21.93 11.94
CA PRO A 143 -9.98 -22.14 10.67
C PRO A 143 -9.60 -23.60 10.45
N LEU A 144 -9.29 -24.35 11.50
CA LEU A 144 -8.73 -25.70 11.37
C LEU A 144 -9.78 -26.72 10.93
N TYR A 145 -9.49 -27.44 9.85
CA TYR A 145 -10.28 -28.60 9.42
C TYR A 145 -9.41 -29.62 8.71
N GLU A 146 -9.93 -30.83 8.54
CA GLU A 146 -9.26 -31.92 7.82
C GLU A 146 -9.99 -32.22 6.50
N MET A 147 -9.23 -32.41 5.43
CA MET A 147 -9.75 -32.79 4.11
C MET A 147 -8.72 -33.65 3.37
N GLU A 148 -9.17 -34.80 2.86
CA GLU A 148 -8.36 -35.72 2.03
C GLU A 148 -6.98 -36.09 2.64
N GLY A 149 -6.90 -36.22 3.98
CA GLY A 149 -5.66 -36.56 4.69
C GLY A 149 -4.72 -35.39 4.97
N PHE A 150 -5.20 -34.15 4.83
CA PHE A 150 -4.47 -32.93 5.17
C PHE A 150 -5.25 -32.12 6.20
N ALA A 151 -4.52 -31.43 7.09
CA ALA A 151 -5.07 -30.33 7.86
C ALA A 151 -4.89 -29.02 7.08
N LEU A 152 -5.94 -28.22 7.03
CA LEU A 152 -5.97 -26.91 6.36
C LEU A 152 -6.45 -25.83 7.33
N PHE A 153 -6.17 -24.57 6.99
CA PHE A 153 -6.81 -23.43 7.61
C PHE A 153 -7.76 -22.73 6.65
N GLN A 154 -9.01 -22.54 7.07
CA GLN A 154 -9.97 -21.74 6.33
C GLN A 154 -9.56 -20.28 6.34
N THR A 155 -9.56 -19.67 5.16
CA THR A 155 -9.16 -18.28 4.98
C THR A 155 -10.27 -17.37 4.48
N TYR A 156 -10.10 -16.08 4.71
CA TYR A 156 -10.87 -15.01 4.11
C TYR A 156 -9.93 -13.94 3.57
N ARG A 157 -10.38 -13.17 2.59
CA ARG A 157 -9.54 -12.16 1.92
C ARG A 157 -9.66 -10.82 2.64
N HIS A 158 -8.52 -10.23 2.99
CA HIS A 158 -8.43 -8.81 3.33
C HIS A 158 -8.00 -8.04 2.09
N GLY A 159 -8.79 -7.06 1.68
CA GLY A 159 -8.51 -6.26 0.48
C GLY A 159 -8.76 -6.97 -0.85
N GLY A 160 -8.43 -6.25 -1.92
CA GLY A 160 -8.66 -6.68 -3.30
C GLY A 160 -7.52 -7.51 -3.88
N ILE A 161 -7.48 -8.82 -3.63
CA ILE A 161 -6.49 -9.71 -4.25
C ILE A 161 -6.96 -10.33 -5.59
N LYS A 162 -5.99 -10.64 -6.45
CA LYS A 162 -6.18 -11.58 -7.55
C LYS A 162 -5.88 -12.99 -7.06
N ASN A 163 -6.91 -13.77 -6.74
CA ASN A 163 -6.79 -15.09 -6.10
C ASN A 163 -5.75 -16.00 -6.78
N TYR A 164 -5.71 -16.03 -8.12
CA TYR A 164 -4.78 -16.87 -8.87
C TYR A 164 -3.29 -16.50 -8.69
N GLN A 165 -2.97 -15.35 -8.10
CA GLN A 165 -1.60 -14.96 -7.76
C GLN A 165 -1.18 -15.44 -6.37
N TRP A 166 -2.07 -16.07 -5.59
CA TRP A 166 -1.81 -16.50 -4.21
C TRP A 166 -1.61 -18.02 -4.08
N VAL A 167 -1.81 -18.77 -5.17
CA VAL A 167 -1.58 -20.21 -5.24
C VAL A 167 -0.14 -20.52 -5.65
N ASN A 168 0.38 -21.67 -5.20
CA ASN A 168 1.74 -22.15 -5.45
C ASN A 168 2.86 -21.14 -5.07
N LEU A 169 2.56 -20.23 -4.15
CA LEU A 169 3.55 -19.34 -3.52
C LEU A 169 3.90 -19.85 -2.13
N PRO A 170 5.16 -19.69 -1.66
CA PRO A 170 5.48 -19.92 -0.27
C PRO A 170 4.87 -18.80 0.58
N LEU A 171 4.08 -19.19 1.57
CA LEU A 171 3.37 -18.31 2.51
C LEU A 171 3.92 -18.49 3.92
N ALA A 172 3.95 -17.40 4.67
CA ALA A 172 4.24 -17.36 6.09
C ALA A 172 2.97 -17.08 6.87
N LEU A 173 2.80 -17.72 8.03
CA LEU A 173 1.71 -17.45 8.97
C LEU A 173 2.23 -16.52 10.06
N VAL A 174 1.64 -15.32 10.16
CA VAL A 174 2.09 -14.28 11.08
C VAL A 174 0.91 -13.64 11.78
N GLY A 175 1.13 -13.16 13.01
CA GLY A 175 0.11 -12.43 13.75
C GLY A 175 0.17 -12.73 15.24
N HIS A 176 -0.98 -12.76 15.89
CA HIS A 176 -1.06 -13.08 17.32
C HIS A 176 -2.39 -13.73 17.69
N VAL A 177 -2.39 -14.33 18.88
CA VAL A 177 -3.58 -14.89 19.54
C VAL A 177 -3.72 -14.24 20.91
N ASP A 178 -4.90 -13.71 21.19
CA ASP A 178 -5.26 -13.16 22.51
C ASP A 178 -6.04 -14.21 23.31
N LYS A 179 -5.49 -14.66 24.43
CA LYS A 179 -6.08 -15.70 25.29
C LYS A 179 -7.09 -15.10 26.27
N LYS A 180 -7.97 -15.95 26.82
CA LYS A 180 -9.02 -15.55 27.79
C LYS A 180 -8.48 -14.94 29.09
N ASP A 181 -7.24 -15.28 29.46
CA ASP A 181 -6.56 -14.70 30.63
C ASP A 181 -5.96 -13.31 30.37
N GLY A 182 -6.06 -12.82 29.12
CA GLY A 182 -5.54 -11.53 28.67
C GLY A 182 -4.08 -11.58 28.20
N THR A 183 -3.45 -12.76 28.18
CA THR A 183 -2.12 -12.92 27.59
C THR A 183 -2.20 -12.91 26.06
N ARG A 184 -1.15 -12.36 25.42
CA ARG A 184 -1.00 -12.31 23.97
C ARG A 184 0.19 -13.16 23.55
N VAL A 185 -0.04 -14.06 22.60
CA VAL A 185 0.98 -14.93 22.02
C VAL A 185 1.23 -14.53 20.58
N SER A 186 2.46 -14.14 20.24
CA SER A 186 2.85 -13.82 18.86
C SER A 186 3.21 -15.09 18.11
N ILE A 187 2.76 -15.19 16.85
CA ILE A 187 3.10 -16.28 15.94
C ILE A 187 3.80 -15.68 14.72
N SER A 188 4.92 -16.30 14.33
CA SER A 188 5.63 -15.99 13.09
C SER A 188 6.31 -17.26 12.60
N VAL A 189 5.72 -17.90 11.60
CA VAL A 189 6.24 -19.13 10.97
C VAL A 189 6.37 -18.91 9.48
N GLY A 190 7.57 -19.12 8.93
CA GLY A 190 7.86 -19.09 7.50
C GLY A 190 8.53 -17.80 7.02
N LEU A 191 8.83 -16.87 7.93
CA LEU A 191 9.66 -15.70 7.62
C LEU A 191 11.15 -15.96 7.90
N ASP A 192 11.47 -16.83 8.87
CA ASP A 192 12.84 -17.30 9.06
C ASP A 192 13.18 -18.31 7.94
N PRO A 193 14.36 -18.22 7.30
CA PRO A 193 14.79 -19.19 6.29
C PRO A 193 14.81 -20.65 6.77
N ASP A 194 14.93 -20.90 8.08
CA ASP A 194 14.93 -22.25 8.67
C ASP A 194 13.51 -22.74 9.01
N ASP A 195 12.49 -21.88 8.95
CA ASP A 195 11.09 -22.25 9.19
C ASP A 195 10.48 -23.04 8.03
N PRO A 196 9.47 -23.89 8.30
CA PRO A 196 8.58 -24.36 7.25
C PRO A 196 7.76 -23.22 6.66
N ILE A 197 7.28 -23.41 5.43
CA ILE A 197 6.35 -22.51 4.75
C ILE A 197 5.03 -23.22 4.47
N PHE A 198 3.98 -22.44 4.22
CA PHE A 198 2.66 -22.91 3.82
C PHE A 198 2.45 -22.67 2.32
N VAL A 199 1.59 -23.47 1.68
CA VAL A 199 1.24 -23.33 0.26
C VAL A 199 -0.23 -23.61 0.06
N ILE A 200 -0.86 -22.81 -0.81
CA ILE A 200 -2.18 -23.11 -1.38
C ILE A 200 -1.93 -23.77 -2.75
N PRO A 201 -2.14 -25.09 -2.90
CA PRO A 201 -1.83 -25.78 -4.14
C PRO A 201 -2.88 -25.47 -5.22
N ASP A 202 -2.43 -25.10 -6.43
CA ASP A 202 -3.29 -25.10 -7.61
C ASP A 202 -3.40 -26.50 -8.23
N LEU A 203 -4.47 -26.75 -8.98
CA LEU A 203 -4.67 -28.01 -9.68
C LEU A 203 -3.60 -28.24 -10.75
N SER A 204 -3.14 -29.48 -10.85
CA SER A 204 -2.25 -29.90 -11.92
C SER A 204 -2.92 -29.72 -13.29
N PRO A 205 -2.20 -29.23 -14.32
CA PRO A 205 -2.75 -29.06 -15.67
C PRO A 205 -3.15 -30.38 -16.35
N HIS A 206 -2.89 -31.53 -15.73
CA HIS A 206 -3.32 -32.84 -16.23
C HIS A 206 -4.76 -33.19 -15.81
N VAL A 207 -5.34 -32.46 -14.84
CA VAL A 207 -6.65 -32.75 -14.24
C VAL A 207 -7.53 -31.50 -14.08
N ASP A 208 -7.08 -30.33 -14.53
CA ASP A 208 -7.79 -29.05 -14.41
C ASP A 208 -8.82 -28.80 -15.53
N GLN A 209 -9.06 -29.75 -16.43
CA GLN A 209 -9.82 -29.53 -17.66
C GLN A 209 -11.20 -28.91 -17.42
N ASP A 210 -11.94 -29.41 -16.42
CA ASP A 210 -13.28 -28.93 -16.06
C ASP A 210 -13.28 -27.51 -15.45
N TYR A 211 -12.11 -27.02 -15.02
CA TYR A 211 -11.93 -25.73 -14.37
C TYR A 211 -11.45 -24.62 -15.32
N ARG A 212 -10.96 -24.97 -16.51
CA ARG A 212 -10.39 -24.03 -17.49
C ARG A 212 -11.40 -23.04 -18.08
N GLU A 213 -12.70 -23.31 -17.96
CA GLU A 213 -13.76 -22.41 -18.43
C GLU A 213 -14.09 -21.29 -17.41
N ARG A 214 -13.50 -21.33 -16.21
CA ARG A 214 -13.68 -20.28 -15.20
C ARG A 214 -13.18 -18.94 -15.72
N MET A 215 -13.95 -17.89 -15.46
CA MET A 215 -13.57 -16.51 -15.78
C MET A 215 -12.36 -16.09 -14.93
N ASN A 216 -11.55 -15.14 -15.41
CA ASN A 216 -10.34 -14.65 -14.72
C ASN A 216 -10.54 -14.39 -13.21
N ARG A 217 -11.64 -13.74 -12.84
CA ARG A 217 -11.96 -13.43 -11.42
C ARG A 217 -12.27 -14.66 -10.56
N ASP A 218 -12.66 -15.77 -11.18
CA ASP A 218 -13.19 -16.99 -10.57
C ASP A 218 -12.30 -18.21 -10.87
N VAL A 219 -11.12 -18.03 -11.49
CA VAL A 219 -10.18 -19.15 -11.80
C VAL A 219 -9.87 -19.94 -10.53
N ILE A 220 -9.54 -19.21 -9.47
CA ILE A 220 -9.46 -19.71 -8.09
C ILE A 220 -10.52 -18.96 -7.27
N MET A 221 -11.44 -19.67 -6.65
CA MET A 221 -12.49 -19.08 -5.80
C MET A 221 -11.95 -18.72 -4.41
N GLY A 222 -12.67 -17.86 -3.67
CA GLY A 222 -12.24 -17.45 -2.33
C GLY A 222 -12.15 -18.61 -1.34
N GLU A 223 -13.08 -19.56 -1.40
CA GLU A 223 -13.09 -20.77 -0.56
C GLU A 223 -12.09 -21.84 -1.05
N GLU A 224 -11.31 -21.56 -2.09
CA GLU A 224 -10.23 -22.43 -2.60
C GLU A 224 -8.84 -21.87 -2.23
N LEU A 225 -8.77 -20.92 -1.28
CA LEU A 225 -7.55 -20.25 -0.83
C LEU A 225 -7.04 -20.76 0.52
N ASP A 226 -7.40 -21.98 0.89
CA ASP A 226 -7.00 -22.57 2.16
C ASP A 226 -5.61 -23.23 2.03
N PRO A 227 -4.60 -22.81 2.82
CA PRO A 227 -3.29 -23.43 2.77
C PRO A 227 -3.30 -24.84 3.37
N LEU A 228 -2.39 -25.68 2.88
CA LEU A 228 -2.03 -26.91 3.57
C LEU A 228 -1.17 -26.58 4.81
N ILE A 229 -1.57 -27.12 5.96
CA ILE A 229 -0.90 -26.89 7.26
C ILE A 229 -0.09 -28.12 7.67
N ALA A 230 -0.67 -29.31 7.55
CA ALA A 230 0.00 -30.56 7.91
C ALA A 230 -0.60 -31.75 7.14
N SER A 231 0.12 -32.87 7.14
CA SER A 231 -0.32 -34.15 6.55
C SER A 231 0.07 -35.38 7.38
N ILE A 232 0.80 -35.20 8.48
CA ILE A 232 1.21 -36.29 9.37
C ILE A 232 0.19 -36.40 10.51
N PRO A 233 -0.53 -37.53 10.65
CA PRO A 233 -1.51 -37.68 11.71
C PRO A 233 -0.88 -38.03 13.07
N ASP A 234 -1.65 -37.82 14.13
CA ASP A 234 -1.39 -38.34 15.47
C ASP A 234 -1.60 -39.88 15.57
N GLU A 235 -1.43 -40.45 16.76
CA GLU A 235 -1.66 -41.88 17.02
C GLU A 235 -3.12 -42.32 16.82
N ASN A 236 -4.07 -41.39 16.78
CA ASN A 236 -5.50 -41.62 16.55
C ASN A 236 -5.89 -41.41 15.08
N ASN A 237 -4.91 -41.25 14.20
CA ASN A 237 -5.11 -41.01 12.77
C ASN A 237 -5.84 -39.68 12.45
N SER A 238 -5.62 -38.63 13.26
CA SER A 238 -6.10 -37.27 13.00
C SER A 238 -4.94 -36.31 12.73
N VAL A 239 -4.99 -35.58 11.61
CA VAL A 239 -3.99 -34.57 11.27
C VAL A 239 -4.28 -33.26 11.99
N SER A 240 -5.55 -32.87 12.14
CA SER A 240 -5.92 -31.67 12.90
C SER A 240 -5.48 -31.76 14.37
N ASN A 241 -5.62 -32.91 15.02
CA ASN A 241 -5.13 -33.09 16.39
C ASN A 241 -3.60 -32.92 16.51
N ALA A 242 -2.84 -33.38 15.51
CA ALA A 242 -1.40 -33.18 15.49
C ALA A 242 -1.04 -31.69 15.40
N VAL A 243 -1.79 -30.91 14.61
CA VAL A 243 -1.65 -29.44 14.55
C VAL A 243 -1.99 -28.80 15.91
N LEU A 244 -3.09 -29.21 16.55
CA LEU A 244 -3.47 -28.68 17.86
C LEU A 244 -2.44 -29.02 18.94
N THR A 245 -1.85 -30.22 18.90
CA THR A 245 -0.78 -30.63 19.81
C THR A 245 0.44 -29.73 19.63
N TYR A 246 0.85 -29.48 18.38
CA TYR A 246 1.93 -28.55 18.09
C TYR A 246 1.65 -27.12 18.58
N LEU A 247 0.44 -26.60 18.35
CA LEU A 247 0.05 -25.27 18.83
C LEU A 247 0.05 -25.18 20.37
N ALA A 248 -0.39 -26.24 21.05
CA ALA A 248 -0.34 -26.33 22.51
C ALA A 248 1.10 -26.40 23.03
N ASP A 249 1.94 -27.25 22.44
CA ASP A 249 3.32 -27.48 22.90
C ASP A 249 4.24 -26.28 22.66
N GLU A 250 4.16 -25.65 21.48
CA GLU A 250 5.05 -24.55 21.10
C GLU A 250 4.55 -23.17 21.55
N TYR A 251 3.24 -22.96 21.57
CA TYR A 251 2.64 -21.64 21.77
C TYR A 251 1.69 -21.55 22.97
N ASP A 252 1.41 -22.67 23.65
CA ASP A 252 0.38 -22.74 24.71
C ASP A 252 -0.98 -22.24 24.20
N ILE A 253 -1.37 -22.67 22.98
CA ILE A 253 -2.63 -22.27 22.32
C ILE A 253 -3.56 -23.48 22.20
N GLU A 254 -4.81 -23.31 22.66
CA GLU A 254 -5.89 -24.28 22.46
C GLU A 254 -6.71 -23.97 21.19
N GLU A 255 -7.50 -24.93 20.71
CA GLU A 255 -8.34 -24.72 19.51
C GLU A 255 -9.29 -23.53 19.67
N GLU A 256 -9.89 -23.37 20.85
CA GLU A 256 -10.83 -22.28 21.14
C GLU A 256 -10.17 -20.90 21.13
N ASP A 257 -8.85 -20.81 21.37
CA ASP A 257 -8.12 -19.54 21.34
C ASP A 257 -7.99 -19.01 19.90
N LEU A 258 -8.10 -19.87 18.87
CA LEU A 258 -8.13 -19.45 17.46
C LEU A 258 -9.32 -18.53 17.12
N VAL A 259 -10.37 -18.50 17.96
CA VAL A 259 -11.50 -17.58 17.81
C VAL A 259 -11.10 -16.12 18.03
N SER A 260 -10.10 -15.87 18.88
CA SER A 260 -9.51 -14.57 19.17
C SER A 260 -8.09 -14.44 18.59
N ALA A 261 -7.86 -15.10 17.46
CA ALA A 261 -6.64 -14.98 16.68
C ALA A 261 -6.77 -13.92 15.59
N GLU A 262 -5.76 -13.07 15.47
CA GLU A 262 -5.51 -12.23 14.30
C GLU A 262 -4.29 -12.78 13.58
N LEU A 263 -4.50 -13.90 12.89
CA LEU A 263 -3.48 -14.60 12.12
C LEU A 263 -3.73 -14.44 10.63
N VAL A 264 -2.65 -14.17 9.90
CA VAL A 264 -2.69 -13.88 8.47
C VAL A 264 -1.61 -14.64 7.73
N LEU A 265 -1.91 -14.99 6.49
CA LEU A 265 -0.94 -15.52 5.54
C LEU A 265 -0.45 -14.39 4.64
N VAL A 266 0.87 -14.27 4.57
CA VAL A 266 1.57 -13.32 3.71
C VAL A 266 2.61 -14.07 2.89
N PRO A 267 3.00 -13.59 1.70
CA PRO A 267 4.11 -14.18 0.97
C PRO A 267 5.41 -14.19 1.78
N ALA A 268 6.03 -15.36 1.89
CA ALA A 268 7.25 -15.60 2.67
C ALA A 268 8.52 -15.01 2.04
N MET A 269 8.47 -14.63 0.76
CA MET A 269 9.67 -14.22 0.04
C MET A 269 10.30 -12.94 0.62
N ALA A 270 11.63 -12.99 0.76
CA ALA A 270 12.43 -11.82 1.11
C ALA A 270 12.42 -10.77 -0.01
N PRO A 271 12.50 -9.47 0.32
CA PRO A 271 12.67 -8.38 -0.65
C PRO A 271 13.91 -8.57 -1.56
N ARG A 272 13.80 -8.29 -2.86
CA ARG A 272 14.90 -8.46 -3.84
C ARG A 272 14.91 -7.36 -4.89
N ASP A 273 16.07 -7.17 -5.51
CA ASP A 273 16.18 -6.34 -6.72
C ASP A 273 15.62 -7.08 -7.94
N VAL A 274 15.13 -6.29 -8.91
CA VAL A 274 14.59 -6.74 -10.18
C VAL A 274 15.34 -6.04 -11.32
N GLY A 275 15.62 -6.78 -12.40
CA GLY A 275 16.36 -6.27 -13.57
C GLY A 275 17.87 -6.51 -13.49
N PHE A 276 18.54 -6.57 -14.65
CA PHE A 276 20.00 -6.72 -14.72
C PHE A 276 20.75 -5.53 -14.12
N ASP A 277 20.11 -4.36 -14.16
CA ASP A 277 20.59 -3.09 -13.63
C ASP A 277 20.21 -2.87 -12.17
N ARG A 278 19.39 -3.75 -11.58
CA ARG A 278 18.89 -3.66 -10.19
C ARG A 278 18.15 -2.34 -9.90
N SER A 279 17.52 -1.76 -10.92
CA SER A 279 16.82 -0.47 -10.82
C SER A 279 15.44 -0.54 -10.17
N MET A 280 14.93 -1.76 -9.93
CA MET A 280 13.60 -2.03 -9.39
C MET A 280 13.66 -2.99 -8.20
N MET A 281 12.58 -3.05 -7.42
CA MET A 281 12.47 -3.93 -6.25
C MET A 281 11.19 -4.76 -6.29
N ALA A 282 11.29 -6.04 -5.95
CA ALA A 282 10.17 -6.95 -5.72
C ALA A 282 9.99 -7.17 -4.21
N ILE A 283 8.88 -6.64 -3.67
CA ILE A 283 8.59 -6.62 -2.24
C ILE A 283 7.08 -6.81 -2.07
N TYR A 284 6.68 -7.75 -1.22
CA TYR A 284 5.27 -7.88 -0.83
C TYR A 284 4.83 -6.68 0.03
N GLY A 285 3.62 -6.17 -0.24
CA GLY A 285 3.02 -5.08 0.54
C GLY A 285 3.61 -3.71 0.26
N GLN A 286 4.19 -3.46 -0.93
CA GLN A 286 4.59 -2.09 -1.33
C GLN A 286 3.41 -1.12 -1.25
N ASP A 287 2.21 -1.62 -1.56
CA ASP A 287 0.93 -0.97 -1.37
C ASP A 287 0.49 -1.05 0.11
N ASP A 288 0.46 0.04 0.89
CA ASP A 288 1.09 1.35 0.64
C ASP A 288 2.27 1.59 1.61
N LYS A 289 2.88 0.49 2.07
CA LYS A 289 4.03 0.55 2.98
C LYS A 289 5.21 1.31 2.38
N LEU A 290 5.30 1.47 1.06
CA LEU A 290 6.29 2.35 0.43
C LEU A 290 6.06 3.82 0.82
N SER A 291 4.84 4.36 0.63
CA SER A 291 4.52 5.74 1.04
C SER A 291 4.60 5.90 2.55
N SER A 292 4.15 4.91 3.31
CA SER A 292 4.27 4.95 4.77
C SER A 292 5.73 4.97 5.22
N TYR A 293 6.63 4.24 4.56
CA TYR A 293 8.06 4.25 4.84
C TYR A 293 8.71 5.58 4.47
N THR A 294 8.37 6.18 3.32
CA THR A 294 8.91 7.49 2.94
C THR A 294 8.39 8.60 3.86
N ALA A 295 7.13 8.55 4.28
CA ALA A 295 6.56 9.46 5.28
C ALA A 295 7.24 9.31 6.64
N LEU A 296 7.49 8.07 7.08
CA LEU A 296 8.32 7.77 8.26
C LEU A 296 9.70 8.42 8.11
N ARG A 297 10.45 8.12 7.06
CA ARG A 297 11.80 8.67 6.85
C ARG A 297 11.81 10.20 6.86
N ALA A 298 10.85 10.83 6.16
CA ALA A 298 10.74 12.29 6.10
C ALA A 298 10.48 12.93 7.46
N ILE A 299 9.56 12.39 8.27
CA ILE A 299 9.26 12.97 9.61
C ILE A 299 10.43 12.77 10.58
N LEU A 300 11.22 11.69 10.44
CA LEU A 300 12.41 11.46 11.24
C LEU A 300 13.50 12.53 10.99
N GLU A 301 13.55 13.12 9.81
CA GLU A 301 14.54 14.15 9.45
C GLU A 301 14.11 15.57 9.82
N GLN A 302 12.81 15.80 10.05
CA GLN A 302 12.31 17.10 10.54
C GLN A 302 12.95 17.45 11.88
N LYS A 303 13.29 18.72 12.13
CA LYS A 303 13.90 19.16 13.41
C LYS A 303 12.99 20.07 14.21
N SER A 304 12.72 21.25 13.69
CA SER A 304 11.86 22.26 14.30
C SER A 304 11.06 22.92 13.18
N PRO A 305 10.01 22.25 12.69
CA PRO A 305 9.19 22.80 11.61
C PRO A 305 8.43 24.03 12.10
N GLU A 306 7.99 24.88 11.18
CA GLU A 306 7.16 26.05 11.50
C GLU A 306 5.80 25.61 12.05
N HIS A 307 5.11 24.72 11.33
CA HIS A 307 3.87 24.09 11.75
C HIS A 307 4.13 22.70 12.32
N THR A 308 3.31 22.25 13.28
CA THR A 308 3.39 20.87 13.78
C THR A 308 3.15 19.89 12.62
N SER A 309 4.13 19.01 12.40
CA SER A 309 4.12 18.01 11.32
C SER A 309 3.71 16.65 11.87
N ILE A 310 2.87 15.93 11.12
CA ILE A 310 2.37 14.60 11.49
C ILE A 310 2.54 13.65 10.30
N ALA A 311 3.23 12.53 10.49
CA ALA A 311 3.05 11.37 9.62
C ALA A 311 1.96 10.48 10.22
N PHE A 312 0.86 10.31 9.51
CA PHE A 312 -0.32 9.58 9.95
C PHE A 312 -0.46 8.28 9.13
N LEU A 313 -0.05 7.17 9.74
CA LEU A 313 0.09 5.87 9.10
C LEU A 313 -1.06 4.97 9.56
N VAL A 314 -2.01 4.70 8.68
CA VAL A 314 -3.31 4.07 9.01
C VAL A 314 -3.44 2.63 8.55
N ASP A 315 -4.41 1.93 9.12
CA ASP A 315 -4.74 0.55 8.79
C ASP A 315 -6.11 0.47 8.11
N ASN A 316 -6.45 -0.65 7.49
CA ASN A 316 -7.73 -0.93 6.82
C ASN A 316 -8.13 -0.02 5.66
N GLU A 317 -7.17 0.56 4.94
CA GLU A 317 -7.49 1.26 3.69
C GLU A 317 -8.13 0.27 2.70
N GLU A 318 -7.53 -0.92 2.59
CA GLU A 318 -7.85 -1.95 1.58
C GLU A 318 -9.28 -2.51 1.71
N VAL A 319 -9.90 -2.30 2.87
CA VAL A 319 -11.28 -2.72 3.18
C VAL A 319 -12.23 -1.53 3.37
N GLY A 320 -11.82 -0.33 2.94
CA GLY A 320 -12.66 0.86 2.85
C GLY A 320 -12.64 1.77 4.09
N ASN A 321 -11.62 1.65 4.95
CA ASN A 321 -11.41 2.48 6.14
C ASN A 321 -12.55 2.44 7.17
N VAL A 322 -13.29 1.33 7.29
CA VAL A 322 -14.59 1.32 8.01
C VAL A 322 -14.47 1.08 9.53
N ASN A 323 -13.26 0.93 10.08
CA ASN A 323 -13.10 0.57 11.49
C ASN A 323 -12.37 1.62 12.33
N ASN A 324 -12.05 1.23 13.55
CA ASN A 324 -11.50 2.07 14.60
C ASN A 324 -10.01 2.42 14.40
N THR A 325 -9.32 1.85 13.42
CA THR A 325 -7.90 2.10 13.12
C THR A 325 -7.68 2.73 11.73
N GLY A 326 -8.71 2.73 10.88
CA GLY A 326 -8.65 3.37 9.56
C GLY A 326 -8.87 4.87 9.55
N ALA A 327 -8.69 5.48 8.37
CA ALA A 327 -8.71 6.93 8.18
C ALA A 327 -10.07 7.59 8.44
N ARG A 328 -11.18 6.83 8.45
CA ARG A 328 -12.52 7.34 8.81
C ARG A 328 -12.79 7.33 10.32
N SER A 329 -11.88 6.78 11.12
CA SER A 329 -11.98 6.88 12.59
C SER A 329 -11.81 8.33 13.06
N THR A 330 -12.24 8.62 14.29
CA THR A 330 -12.04 9.94 14.90
C THR A 330 -10.61 10.15 15.40
N TYR A 331 -9.77 9.12 15.36
CA TYR A 331 -8.46 9.09 16.03
C TYR A 331 -7.56 10.28 15.70
N LEU A 332 -7.40 10.64 14.42
CA LEU A 332 -6.58 11.81 14.04
C LEU A 332 -7.15 13.13 14.59
N VAL A 333 -8.47 13.27 14.55
CA VAL A 333 -9.17 14.46 15.04
C VAL A 333 -9.06 14.55 16.58
N ASP A 334 -9.16 13.42 17.27
CA ASP A 334 -8.99 13.31 18.71
C ASP A 334 -7.55 13.63 19.13
N LEU A 335 -6.55 13.14 18.38
CA LEU A 335 -5.14 13.47 18.57
C LEU A 335 -4.87 14.98 18.38
N MET A 336 -5.39 15.58 17.30
CA MET A 336 -5.25 17.03 17.08
C MET A 336 -5.92 17.82 18.22
N SER A 337 -7.09 17.40 18.66
CA SER A 337 -7.80 17.99 19.79
C SER A 337 -6.97 17.93 21.07
N GLN A 338 -6.37 16.77 21.36
CA GLN A 338 -5.47 16.59 22.50
C GLN A 338 -4.28 17.56 22.41
N LEU A 339 -3.60 17.65 21.26
CA LEU A 339 -2.45 18.56 21.08
C LEU A 339 -2.82 20.04 21.28
N ILE A 340 -3.97 20.47 20.76
CA ILE A 340 -4.47 21.84 20.96
C ILE A 340 -4.78 22.08 22.44
N TYR A 341 -5.48 21.14 23.09
CA TYR A 341 -5.77 21.22 24.52
C TYR A 341 -4.49 21.32 25.35
N ARG A 342 -3.43 20.55 25.04
CA ARG A 342 -2.16 20.64 25.75
C ARG A 342 -1.42 21.96 25.56
N GLN A 343 -1.64 22.66 24.44
CA GLN A 343 -1.08 24.00 24.24
C GLN A 343 -1.90 25.09 24.93
N ARG A 344 -3.23 24.94 24.99
CA ARG A 344 -4.15 25.98 25.49
C ARG A 344 -4.58 25.82 26.95
N GLY A 345 -4.52 24.60 27.50
CA GLY A 345 -5.08 24.28 28.82
C GLY A 345 -6.58 24.56 28.88
N ASP A 346 -7.02 25.19 29.97
CA ASP A 346 -8.43 25.50 30.25
C ASP A 346 -9.07 26.50 29.25
N ASP A 347 -8.25 27.20 28.45
CA ASP A 347 -8.73 28.11 27.40
C ASP A 347 -9.14 27.39 26.10
N TYR A 348 -9.02 26.07 26.05
CA TYR A 348 -9.43 25.27 24.90
C TYR A 348 -10.94 25.32 24.65
N SER A 349 -11.32 25.36 23.37
CA SER A 349 -12.69 25.17 22.90
C SER A 349 -12.76 24.29 21.64
N ASP A 350 -13.89 23.61 21.40
CA ASP A 350 -14.10 22.86 20.13
C ASP A 350 -13.91 23.76 18.89
N TYR A 351 -14.21 25.06 19.02
CA TYR A 351 -14.00 26.01 17.94
C TYR A 351 -12.52 26.15 17.55
N ASP A 352 -11.58 26.02 18.50
CA ASP A 352 -10.14 26.01 18.21
C ASP A 352 -9.76 24.83 17.32
N LEU A 353 -10.34 23.65 17.59
CA LEU A 353 -10.18 22.48 16.72
C LEU A 353 -10.76 22.76 15.32
N ARG A 354 -11.92 23.40 15.20
CA ARG A 354 -12.49 23.78 13.89
C ARG A 354 -11.59 24.75 13.11
N ILE A 355 -10.93 25.69 13.80
CA ILE A 355 -9.96 26.59 13.17
C ILE A 355 -8.75 25.79 12.69
N ALA A 356 -8.15 24.98 13.57
CA ALA A 356 -6.99 24.16 13.24
C ALA A 356 -7.25 23.24 12.04
N LEU A 357 -8.40 22.56 11.99
CA LEU A 357 -8.77 21.69 10.88
C LEU A 357 -8.88 22.44 9.55
N ARG A 358 -9.41 23.68 9.54
CA ARG A 358 -9.50 24.51 8.33
C ARG A 358 -8.13 24.97 7.81
N ASN A 359 -7.17 25.16 8.71
CA ASN A 359 -5.81 25.62 8.39
C ASN A 359 -4.83 24.45 8.15
N THR A 360 -5.26 23.22 8.43
CA THR A 360 -4.45 22.02 8.26
C THR A 360 -4.32 21.67 6.78
N LYS A 361 -3.11 21.31 6.37
CA LYS A 361 -2.81 20.82 5.02
C LYS A 361 -2.47 19.33 5.11
N VAL A 362 -3.11 18.53 4.28
CA VAL A 362 -2.92 17.08 4.23
C VAL A 362 -2.45 16.68 2.83
N VAL A 363 -1.36 15.91 2.77
CA VAL A 363 -0.95 15.17 1.58
C VAL A 363 -1.30 13.71 1.81
N SER A 364 -2.25 13.19 1.03
CA SER A 364 -2.50 11.76 0.98
C SER A 364 -1.50 11.16 0.01
N SER A 365 -0.59 10.34 0.51
CA SER A 365 0.35 9.57 -0.31
C SER A 365 -0.17 8.16 -0.43
N ASP A 366 -0.14 7.64 -1.64
CA ASP A 366 -0.51 6.28 -2.00
C ASP A 366 0.22 5.90 -3.30
N VAL A 367 0.52 4.62 -3.49
CA VAL A 367 1.10 4.10 -4.72
C VAL A 367 0.15 4.28 -5.90
N ASN A 368 0.72 4.30 -7.11
CA ASN A 368 -0.05 4.52 -8.32
C ASN A 368 0.31 3.52 -9.40
N PRO A 369 -0.67 3.07 -10.21
CA PRO A 369 -0.40 2.17 -11.31
C PRO A 369 0.39 2.90 -12.41
N GLY A 370 1.68 2.59 -12.51
CA GLY A 370 2.53 3.01 -13.62
C GLY A 370 2.16 2.31 -14.93
N VAL A 371 2.52 2.92 -16.07
CA VAL A 371 2.29 2.32 -17.40
C VAL A 371 2.89 0.92 -17.47
N HIS A 372 2.04 -0.08 -17.71
CA HIS A 372 2.49 -1.46 -17.92
C HIS A 372 2.94 -1.66 -19.37
N PRO A 373 4.20 -2.06 -19.65
CA PRO A 373 4.75 -2.13 -21.01
C PRO A 373 3.97 -3.03 -21.97
N SER A 374 3.41 -4.15 -21.49
CA SER A 374 2.60 -5.07 -22.31
C SER A 374 1.16 -4.62 -22.52
N TYR A 375 0.66 -3.63 -21.75
CA TYR A 375 -0.73 -3.18 -21.80
C TYR A 375 -0.86 -1.65 -21.85
N PRO A 376 -0.06 -0.93 -22.66
CA PRO A 376 0.03 0.53 -22.58
C PRO A 376 -1.31 1.23 -22.86
N GLY A 377 -2.21 0.59 -23.62
CA GLY A 377 -3.53 1.14 -23.97
C GLY A 377 -4.54 1.22 -22.83
N VAL A 378 -4.23 0.71 -21.62
CA VAL A 378 -5.07 0.94 -20.42
C VAL A 378 -4.91 2.37 -19.89
N TRP A 379 -3.78 3.02 -20.21
CA TRP A 379 -3.48 4.37 -19.76
C TRP A 379 -3.68 5.40 -20.87
N GLU A 380 -4.05 6.62 -20.48
CA GLU A 380 -3.96 7.79 -21.34
C GLU A 380 -2.52 8.31 -21.27
N ALA A 381 -1.80 8.25 -22.39
CA ALA A 381 -0.34 8.39 -22.38
C ALA A 381 0.17 9.79 -21.95
N GLY A 382 -0.65 10.84 -22.06
CA GLY A 382 -0.30 12.20 -21.65
C GLY A 382 -0.34 12.42 -20.14
N ASN A 383 -1.12 11.63 -19.39
CA ASN A 383 -1.33 11.77 -17.95
C ASN A 383 -0.83 10.54 -17.15
N ALA A 384 -0.26 9.54 -17.81
CA ALA A 384 0.12 8.30 -17.16
C ALA A 384 1.50 8.38 -16.47
N PRO A 385 1.60 7.97 -15.19
CA PRO A 385 2.89 7.92 -14.51
C PRO A 385 3.79 6.85 -15.12
N ARG A 386 5.09 7.17 -15.20
CA ARG A 386 6.14 6.27 -15.68
C ARG A 386 7.13 5.99 -14.57
N LEU A 387 7.54 4.73 -14.45
CA LEU A 387 8.50 4.33 -13.44
C LEU A 387 9.83 5.06 -13.65
N GLY A 388 10.37 5.66 -12.59
CA GLY A 388 11.65 6.39 -12.64
C GLY A 388 11.54 7.84 -13.15
N TYR A 389 10.35 8.42 -13.26
CA TYR A 389 10.13 9.82 -13.68
C TYR A 389 9.67 10.74 -12.53
N GLY A 390 10.07 10.42 -11.30
CA GLY A 390 9.78 11.23 -10.11
C GLY A 390 8.45 10.89 -9.41
N VAL A 391 8.02 11.80 -8.53
CA VAL A 391 6.80 11.67 -7.73
C VAL A 391 5.56 11.97 -8.58
N ASN A 392 4.50 11.17 -8.40
CA ASN A 392 3.26 11.33 -9.13
C ASN A 392 2.25 12.22 -8.38
N LEU A 393 1.86 13.35 -8.98
CA LEU A 393 0.72 14.14 -8.52
C LEU A 393 -0.57 13.69 -9.22
N LYS A 394 -1.38 12.90 -8.51
CA LYS A 394 -2.61 12.31 -9.07
C LYS A 394 -3.81 13.23 -8.95
N LEU A 395 -4.48 13.45 -10.08
CA LEU A 395 -5.79 14.10 -10.15
C LEU A 395 -6.83 13.06 -10.59
N TYR A 396 -7.77 12.74 -9.71
CA TYR A 396 -8.82 11.73 -9.91
C TYR A 396 -10.01 12.22 -10.75
N GLY A 397 -10.25 13.53 -10.83
CA GLY A 397 -11.47 14.10 -11.39
C GLY A 397 -12.71 13.83 -10.51
N GLY A 398 -13.91 14.04 -11.05
CA GLY A 398 -15.17 13.58 -10.42
C GLY A 398 -15.49 14.13 -9.02
N GLY A 399 -14.86 15.23 -8.59
CA GLY A 399 -15.02 15.80 -7.25
C GLY A 399 -14.02 15.28 -6.20
N PHE A 400 -13.11 14.38 -6.59
CA PHE A 400 -12.05 13.84 -5.72
C PHE A 400 -10.73 14.59 -5.81
N ASN A 401 -10.64 15.59 -6.70
CA ASN A 401 -9.45 16.43 -6.82
C ASN A 401 -9.34 17.36 -5.60
N ALA A 402 -8.11 17.56 -5.14
CA ALA A 402 -7.81 18.78 -4.40
C ALA A 402 -8.09 20.00 -5.28
N ASN A 403 -8.51 21.10 -4.66
CA ASN A 403 -8.76 22.33 -5.39
C ASN A 403 -7.48 22.85 -6.08
N SER A 404 -7.65 23.63 -7.15
CA SER A 404 -6.53 24.07 -7.99
C SER A 404 -5.50 24.91 -7.23
N GLU A 405 -5.91 25.71 -6.25
CA GLU A 405 -4.99 26.47 -5.39
C GLU A 405 -4.09 25.57 -4.55
N TYR A 406 -4.60 24.42 -4.09
CA TYR A 406 -3.82 23.47 -3.33
C TYR A 406 -2.84 22.69 -4.21
N ILE A 407 -3.26 22.32 -5.42
CA ILE A 407 -2.37 21.71 -6.41
C ILE A 407 -1.24 22.67 -6.81
N ALA A 408 -1.55 23.94 -7.04
CA ALA A 408 -0.54 24.96 -7.34
C ALA A 408 0.46 25.12 -6.19
N TRP A 409 -0.01 25.12 -4.95
CA TRP A 409 0.85 25.16 -3.76
C TRP A 409 1.78 23.95 -3.68
N ASN A 410 1.30 22.72 -3.92
CA ASN A 410 2.15 21.52 -3.92
C ASN A 410 3.21 21.56 -5.02
N ARG A 411 2.86 22.06 -6.22
CA ARG A 411 3.82 22.20 -7.32
C ARG A 411 4.94 23.18 -6.97
N ALA A 412 4.58 24.37 -6.48
CA ALA A 412 5.57 25.35 -6.03
C ALA A 412 6.47 24.78 -4.92
N TYR A 413 5.90 24.03 -3.98
CA TYR A 413 6.68 23.38 -2.93
C TYR A 413 7.69 22.36 -3.47
N LEU A 414 7.32 21.58 -4.49
CA LEU A 414 8.22 20.60 -5.11
C LEU A 414 9.29 21.25 -5.99
N ASP A 415 8.99 22.38 -6.63
CA ASP A 415 9.96 23.14 -7.43
C ASP A 415 11.05 23.81 -6.55
N ASP A 416 10.70 24.18 -5.31
CA ASP A 416 11.60 24.82 -4.34
C ASP A 416 12.38 23.83 -3.44
N ALA A 417 12.09 22.52 -3.53
CA ALA A 417 12.55 21.47 -2.60
C ALA A 417 14.00 21.00 -2.79
#